data_AF-A0A935ZI46-F1
#
_entry.id   AF-A0A935ZI46-F1
#
_cell.length_a   1.000
_cell.length_b   1.000
_cell.length_c   1.000
_cell.angle_alpha   90.00
_cell.angle_beta   90.00
_cell.angle_gamma   90.00
#
_symmetry.space_group_name_H-M   'P 1'
#
loop_
_entity.id
_entity.type
_entity.pdbx_description
1 polymer ?
#
loop_
_entity_poly.entity_id
_entity_poly.type
_entity_poly.pdbx_seq_one_letter_code
_entity_poly.pdbx_strand_id
1 'polypeptide(L)'
;MRDRFQAMIERLRHDPRVVLDEAYLGPPAPPETLLRADSAFGAPLAPAIRDFYAETNGVCVRWSVAGVPGPEADPDASTPDWNERGLASQGGAIVLWPLEKVLDTDWTEILHFSWMSDAEEGPTLDGVPSRLASHARSLRPFDLFSDVQKAAWVLSPGSGDPPVVLLEDYSNSGDSRVLRFGDYLELLLKYHGQYPSRAAFLLDYPSRGTRVDAPRSYWETLAEIDLAARALTNGEVAATFTAHMGPKAPRRPS
;
A
#
# COMPACT_ATOMS: atom_id res chain seq x y z
N MET A 1 5.89 -6.13 15.57
CA MET A 1 6.10 -5.49 14.24
C MET A 1 6.69 -4.08 14.31
N ARG A 2 6.28 -3.22 15.25
CA ARG A 2 6.78 -1.83 15.39
C ARG A 2 8.31 -1.72 15.35
N ASP A 3 9.01 -2.52 16.14
CA ASP A 3 10.48 -2.50 16.22
C ASP A 3 11.16 -2.78 14.87
N ARG A 4 10.52 -3.54 13.99
CA ARG A 4 11.07 -3.86 12.67
C ARG A 4 10.96 -2.69 11.71
N PHE A 5 9.86 -1.95 11.77
CA PHE A 5 9.75 -0.68 11.05
C PHE A 5 10.74 0.36 11.61
N GLN A 6 10.90 0.43 12.93
CA GLN A 6 11.91 1.29 13.56
C GLN A 6 13.33 0.94 13.06
N ALA A 7 13.68 -0.35 13.03
CA ALA A 7 14.97 -0.81 12.52
C ALA A 7 15.16 -0.51 11.03
N MET A 8 14.11 -0.63 10.22
CA MET A 8 14.13 -0.23 8.81
C MET A 8 14.38 1.28 8.66
N ILE A 9 13.65 2.11 9.41
CA ILE A 9 13.84 3.58 9.42
C ILE A 9 15.27 3.94 9.83
N GLU A 10 15.81 3.28 10.85
CA GLU A 10 17.18 3.54 11.32
C GLU A 10 18.23 3.19 10.27
N ARG A 11 18.04 2.08 9.53
CA ARG A 11 18.90 1.72 8.40
C ARG A 11 18.85 2.77 7.30
N LEU A 12 17.66 3.25 6.94
CA LEU A 12 17.49 4.30 5.92
C LEU A 12 18.16 5.60 6.36
N ARG A 13 18.04 5.99 7.63
CA ARG A 13 18.66 7.20 8.19
C ARG A 13 20.20 7.17 8.12
N HIS A 14 20.79 5.99 8.24
CA HIS A 14 22.24 5.81 8.25
C HIS A 14 22.84 5.51 6.86
N ASP A 15 22.03 5.32 5.81
CA ASP A 15 22.53 5.09 4.46
C ASP A 15 22.82 6.44 3.78
N PRO A 16 24.10 6.80 3.48
CA PRO A 16 24.45 8.07 2.86
C PRO A 16 23.92 8.24 1.44
N ARG A 17 23.37 7.19 0.83
CA ARG A 17 22.79 7.19 -0.51
C ARG A 17 21.29 7.47 -0.49
N VAL A 18 20.70 7.62 0.70
CA VAL A 18 19.27 7.84 0.90
C VAL A 18 19.06 9.18 1.58
N VAL A 19 18.01 9.89 1.16
CA VAL A 19 17.44 11.02 1.89
C VAL A 19 16.13 10.54 2.50
N LEU A 20 16.05 10.56 3.82
CA LEU A 20 14.83 10.22 4.55
C LEU A 20 13.95 11.47 4.66
N ASP A 21 12.97 11.55 3.78
CA ASP A 21 12.06 12.71 3.66
C ASP A 21 11.03 12.74 4.80
N GLU A 22 10.56 11.57 5.22
CA GLU A 22 9.57 11.43 6.29
C GLU A 22 9.75 10.11 7.03
N ALA A 23 9.58 10.14 8.36
CA ALA A 23 9.58 8.94 9.19
C ALA A 23 8.70 9.12 10.43
N TYR A 24 7.62 8.36 10.50
CA TYR A 24 6.66 8.38 11.58
C TYR A 24 6.13 6.97 11.88
N LEU A 25 6.05 6.65 13.17
CA LEU A 25 5.37 5.46 13.68
C LEU A 25 4.32 5.89 14.70
N GLY A 26 3.05 5.71 14.33
CA GLY A 26 1.92 6.12 15.17
C GLY A 26 1.86 5.37 16.50
N PRO A 27 1.26 5.96 17.54
CA PRO A 27 1.01 5.26 18.80
C PRO A 27 0.09 4.03 18.59
N PRO A 28 0.00 3.10 19.54
CA PRO A 28 -1.02 2.06 19.55
C PRO A 28 -2.44 2.58 19.26
N ALA A 29 -3.23 1.79 18.51
CA ALA A 29 -4.64 2.08 18.31
C ALA A 29 -5.39 1.93 19.65
N PRO A 30 -6.32 2.83 19.98
CA PRO A 30 -7.17 2.66 21.15
C PRO A 30 -7.98 1.34 21.08
N PRO A 31 -8.23 0.64 22.22
CA PRO A 31 -9.00 -0.60 22.22
C PRO A 31 -10.37 -0.49 21.55
N GLU A 32 -11.04 0.65 21.70
CA GLU A 32 -12.32 0.96 21.06
C GLU A 32 -12.23 1.01 19.54
N THR A 33 -11.11 1.45 18.97
CA THR A 33 -10.88 1.44 17.51
C THR A 33 -10.76 0.01 16.99
N LEU A 34 -10.06 -0.87 17.73
CA LEU A 34 -9.93 -2.28 17.36
C LEU A 34 -11.28 -3.01 17.43
N LEU A 35 -12.11 -2.73 18.44
CA LEU A 35 -13.47 -3.27 18.54
C LEU A 35 -14.39 -2.76 17.41
N ARG A 36 -14.25 -1.50 17.03
CA ARG A 36 -14.98 -0.91 15.90
C ARG A 36 -14.56 -1.56 14.58
N ALA A 37 -13.28 -1.86 14.42
CA ALA A 37 -12.77 -2.59 13.27
C ALA A 37 -13.33 -4.02 13.19
N ASP A 38 -13.39 -4.75 14.30
CA ASP A 38 -14.05 -6.07 14.35
C ASP A 38 -15.49 -6.01 13.83
N SER A 39 -16.21 -4.95 14.24
CA SER A 39 -17.60 -4.73 13.82
C SER A 39 -17.69 -4.39 12.32
N ALA A 40 -16.79 -3.54 11.81
CA ALA A 40 -16.75 -3.15 10.40
C ALA A 40 -16.39 -4.32 9.46
N PHE A 41 -15.56 -5.25 9.93
CA PHE A 41 -15.18 -6.46 9.19
C PHE A 41 -16.21 -7.58 9.38
N GLY A 42 -17.12 -7.44 10.35
CA GLY A 42 -18.15 -8.42 10.69
C GLY A 42 -17.61 -9.67 11.40
N ALA A 43 -16.35 -9.63 11.85
CA ALA A 43 -15.66 -10.71 12.56
C ALA A 43 -14.43 -10.15 13.29
N PRO A 44 -13.92 -10.85 14.33
CA PRO A 44 -12.67 -10.47 14.98
C PRO A 44 -11.52 -10.38 13.99
N LEU A 45 -10.79 -9.26 13.98
CA LEU A 45 -9.60 -9.06 13.16
C LEU A 45 -8.58 -10.19 13.35
N ALA A 46 -8.00 -10.64 12.25
CA ALA A 46 -6.91 -11.60 12.24
C ALA A 46 -5.74 -11.08 13.10
N PRO A 47 -4.99 -11.98 13.78
CA PRO A 47 -3.89 -11.58 14.67
C PRO A 47 -2.90 -10.61 14.01
N ALA A 48 -2.50 -10.86 12.75
CA ALA A 48 -1.57 -9.98 12.04
C ALA A 48 -2.05 -8.52 11.90
N ILE A 49 -3.36 -8.30 11.69
CA ILE A 49 -3.94 -6.97 11.60
C ILE A 49 -4.05 -6.36 13.00
N ARG A 50 -4.65 -7.11 13.94
CA ARG A 50 -4.86 -6.64 15.31
C ARG A 50 -3.54 -6.28 15.98
N ASP A 51 -2.56 -7.16 15.95
CA ASP A 51 -1.28 -6.99 16.62
C ASP A 51 -0.51 -5.81 16.02
N PHE A 52 -0.54 -5.64 14.69
CA PHE A 52 0.05 -4.48 14.04
C PHE A 52 -0.54 -3.17 14.56
N TYR A 53 -1.86 -3.00 14.52
CA TYR A 53 -2.51 -1.76 14.95
C TYR A 53 -2.47 -1.55 16.47
N ALA A 54 -2.45 -2.63 17.26
CA ALA A 54 -2.26 -2.55 18.71
C ALA A 54 -0.84 -2.12 19.11
N GLU A 55 0.16 -2.31 18.25
CA GLU A 55 1.53 -1.82 18.49
C GLU A 55 1.81 -0.45 17.83
N THR A 56 1.26 -0.24 16.63
CA THR A 56 1.53 0.91 15.77
C THR A 56 0.30 1.23 14.91
N ASN A 57 -0.37 2.33 15.23
CA ASN A 57 -1.52 2.82 14.48
C ASN A 57 -1.07 3.80 13.39
N GLY A 58 -0.56 3.21 12.32
CA GLY A 58 -0.10 3.93 11.14
C GLY A 58 1.41 4.11 11.07
N VAL A 59 1.92 4.09 9.84
CA VAL A 59 3.33 4.21 9.48
C VAL A 59 3.43 5.16 8.30
N CYS A 60 4.28 6.18 8.42
CA CYS A 60 4.55 7.12 7.35
C CYS A 60 6.05 7.15 7.11
N VAL A 61 6.53 6.54 6.03
CA VAL A 61 7.94 6.55 5.67
C VAL A 61 8.06 6.91 4.20
N ARG A 62 8.80 7.98 3.90
CA ARG A 62 9.15 8.39 2.55
C ARG A 62 10.64 8.64 2.48
N TRP A 63 11.25 8.14 1.41
CA TRP A 63 12.66 8.34 1.18
C TRP A 63 12.96 8.37 -0.31
N SER A 64 14.04 9.05 -0.64
CA SER A 64 14.53 9.25 -2.01
C SER A 64 16.01 8.93 -2.12
N VAL A 65 16.51 8.73 -3.33
CA VAL A 65 17.94 8.54 -3.58
C VAL A 65 18.66 9.89 -3.46
N ALA A 66 19.76 9.93 -2.71
CA ALA A 66 20.54 11.14 -2.54
C ALA A 66 21.05 11.69 -3.87
N GLY A 67 20.93 13.01 -4.07
CA GLY A 67 21.31 13.67 -5.31
C GLY A 67 20.24 13.64 -6.42
N VAL A 68 19.10 13.00 -6.16
CA VAL A 68 17.93 13.02 -7.04
C VAL A 68 16.89 13.97 -6.42
N PRO A 69 16.26 14.87 -7.20
CA PRO A 69 15.15 15.67 -6.69
C PRO A 69 14.01 14.76 -6.21
N GLY A 70 13.79 14.74 -4.89
CA GLY A 70 12.61 14.14 -4.27
C GLY A 70 11.39 15.08 -4.35
N PRO A 71 10.19 14.59 -4.00
CA PRO A 71 9.06 15.49 -3.76
C PRO A 71 9.39 16.45 -2.61
N GLU A 72 9.03 17.72 -2.74
CA GLU A 72 9.29 18.74 -1.72
C GLU A 72 8.68 18.30 -0.37
N ALA A 73 9.53 18.09 0.64
CA ALA A 73 9.09 17.82 2.00
C ALA A 73 8.71 19.13 2.68
N ASP A 74 7.69 19.12 3.53
CA ASP A 74 7.46 20.19 4.50
C ASP A 74 8.20 19.81 5.79
N PRO A 75 9.35 20.42 6.09
CA PRO A 75 10.16 20.06 7.24
C PRO A 75 9.52 20.44 8.59
N ASP A 76 8.45 21.25 8.59
CA ASP A 76 7.80 21.76 9.81
C ASP A 76 6.52 20.98 10.18
N ALA A 77 6.20 19.90 9.45
CA ALA A 77 5.01 19.11 9.71
C ALA A 77 5.12 18.30 11.01
N SER A 78 4.47 18.78 12.08
CA SER A 78 4.32 18.05 13.36
C SER A 78 3.43 16.81 13.27
N THR A 79 2.72 16.64 12.15
CA THR A 79 1.87 15.50 11.83
C THR A 79 2.30 14.91 10.50
N PRO A 80 2.36 13.58 10.37
CA PRO A 80 2.71 12.95 9.09
C PRO A 80 1.76 13.37 7.97
N ASP A 81 2.32 13.53 6.78
CA ASP A 81 1.55 13.79 5.57
C ASP A 81 0.92 12.48 5.09
N TRP A 82 -0.32 12.29 5.52
CA TRP A 82 -1.14 11.17 5.10
C TRP A 82 -1.64 11.29 3.67
N ASN A 83 -1.45 12.45 3.02
CA ASN A 83 -1.92 12.63 1.66
C ASN A 83 -1.10 11.79 0.70
N GLU A 84 -1.79 11.38 -0.35
CA GLU A 84 -1.17 10.78 -1.51
C GLU A 84 -0.24 11.81 -2.16
N ARG A 85 0.97 11.37 -2.46
CA ARG A 85 1.90 12.13 -3.30
C ARG A 85 2.04 11.41 -4.64
N GLY A 86 2.46 12.13 -5.67
CA GLY A 86 2.90 11.49 -6.90
C GLY A 86 3.93 10.40 -6.59
N LEU A 87 3.93 9.32 -7.38
CA LEU A 87 4.92 8.25 -7.29
C LEU A 87 6.31 8.83 -7.01
N ALA A 88 6.95 8.41 -5.92
CA ALA A 88 8.37 8.61 -5.71
C ALA A 88 9.10 7.82 -6.80
N SER A 89 9.30 8.44 -7.97
CA SER A 89 9.90 7.80 -9.14
C SER A 89 11.31 7.30 -8.85
N GLN A 90 11.95 7.79 -7.78
CA GLN A 90 13.27 7.38 -7.31
C GLN A 90 13.31 7.29 -5.78
N GLY A 91 12.81 6.19 -5.23
CA GLY A 91 12.78 5.97 -3.78
C GLY A 91 11.74 4.95 -3.33
N GLY A 92 11.25 5.10 -2.10
CA GLY A 92 10.20 4.27 -1.53
C GLY A 92 9.24 5.06 -0.64
N ALA A 93 8.00 4.61 -0.60
CA ALA A 93 6.93 5.17 0.22
C ALA A 93 6.14 4.04 0.89
N ILE A 94 5.88 4.22 2.19
CA ILE A 94 5.01 3.40 3.02
C ILE A 94 4.10 4.37 3.76
N VAL A 95 2.80 4.30 3.49
CA VAL A 95 1.81 5.24 4.02
C VAL A 95 0.66 4.41 4.57
N LEU A 96 0.95 3.62 5.61
CA LEU A 96 -0.03 2.83 6.32
C LEU A 96 -0.87 3.75 7.18
N TRP A 97 -2.13 3.95 6.80
CA TRP A 97 -3.02 4.86 7.52
C TRP A 97 -3.41 4.31 8.91
N PRO A 98 -3.69 5.20 9.88
CA PRO A 98 -4.36 4.82 11.12
C PRO A 98 -5.68 4.11 10.82
N LEU A 99 -6.01 3.08 11.60
CA LEU A 99 -7.14 2.20 11.36
C LEU A 99 -8.47 2.95 11.30
N GLU A 100 -8.67 3.92 12.20
CA GLU A 100 -9.86 4.77 12.20
C GLU A 100 -10.02 5.54 10.89
N LYS A 101 -8.93 6.03 10.29
CA LYS A 101 -9.01 6.70 8.99
C LYS A 101 -9.41 5.72 7.90
N VAL A 102 -8.85 4.51 7.93
CA VAL A 102 -9.22 3.47 6.95
C VAL A 102 -10.72 3.16 6.98
N LEU A 103 -11.29 3.12 8.19
CA LEU A 103 -12.70 2.81 8.43
C LEU A 103 -13.64 3.97 8.12
N ASP A 104 -13.26 5.19 8.49
CA ASP A 104 -14.16 6.34 8.53
C ASP A 104 -14.14 7.13 7.20
N THR A 105 -13.14 6.91 6.33
CA THR A 105 -13.04 7.58 5.03
C THR A 105 -14.06 7.05 4.02
N ASP A 106 -14.74 7.99 3.34
CA ASP A 106 -15.48 7.68 2.12
C ASP A 106 -14.51 7.54 0.95
N TRP A 107 -14.34 6.30 0.50
CA TRP A 107 -13.40 5.95 -0.56
C TRP A 107 -13.92 6.24 -1.97
N THR A 108 -15.16 6.71 -2.11
CA THR A 108 -15.81 6.91 -3.42
C THR A 108 -15.05 7.89 -4.31
N GLU A 109 -14.59 9.01 -3.74
CA GLU A 109 -13.84 10.02 -4.50
C GLU A 109 -12.44 9.56 -4.86
N ILE A 110 -11.77 8.84 -3.95
CA ILE A 110 -10.38 8.40 -4.12
C ILE A 110 -10.29 7.22 -5.10
N LEU A 111 -11.26 6.32 -5.07
CA LEU A 111 -11.25 5.10 -5.89
C LEU A 111 -12.00 5.25 -7.21
N HIS A 112 -12.65 6.39 -7.47
CA HIS A 112 -13.30 6.72 -8.74
C HIS A 112 -14.23 5.64 -9.32
N PHE A 113 -14.99 4.91 -8.49
CA PHE A 113 -15.87 3.82 -8.95
C PHE A 113 -17.34 4.22 -9.15
N SER A 114 -17.67 5.51 -9.09
CA SER A 114 -19.07 5.99 -9.17
C SER A 114 -19.78 5.65 -10.48
N TRP A 115 -19.03 5.38 -11.55
CA TRP A 115 -19.54 4.97 -12.86
C TRP A 115 -19.69 3.46 -13.02
N MET A 116 -19.18 2.66 -12.08
CA MET A 116 -19.19 1.19 -12.17
C MET A 116 -20.58 0.60 -11.88
N SER A 117 -20.90 -0.52 -12.53
CA SER A 117 -22.14 -1.26 -12.31
C SER A 117 -21.88 -2.74 -12.00
N ASP A 118 -22.80 -3.39 -11.29
CA ASP A 118 -22.75 -4.85 -11.04
C ASP A 118 -23.23 -5.68 -12.24
N ALA A 119 -23.55 -5.05 -13.38
CA ALA A 119 -23.73 -5.76 -14.64
C ALA A 119 -22.40 -6.31 -15.18
N GLU A 120 -21.29 -5.69 -14.80
CA GLU A 120 -19.94 -6.09 -15.18
C GLU A 120 -19.34 -7.06 -14.16
N GLU A 121 -18.54 -8.01 -14.67
CA GLU A 121 -17.78 -8.94 -13.84
C GLU A 121 -16.63 -8.19 -13.16
N GLY A 122 -16.48 -8.43 -11.86
CA GLY A 122 -15.34 -7.96 -11.09
C GLY A 122 -14.19 -8.97 -11.16
N PRO A 123 -13.08 -8.67 -10.47
CA PRO A 123 -11.96 -9.60 -10.39
C PRO A 123 -12.35 -10.89 -9.65
N THR A 124 -11.73 -12.00 -10.05
CA THR A 124 -11.79 -13.25 -9.29
C THR A 124 -10.60 -13.30 -8.35
N LEU A 125 -10.86 -13.30 -7.05
CA LEU A 125 -9.84 -13.29 -6.01
C LEU A 125 -9.92 -14.59 -5.21
N ASP A 126 -8.81 -15.32 -5.18
CA ASP A 126 -8.68 -16.62 -4.51
C ASP A 126 -9.75 -17.63 -4.95
N GLY A 127 -10.06 -17.64 -6.25
CA GLY A 127 -11.11 -18.48 -6.84
C GLY A 127 -12.54 -17.98 -6.59
N VAL A 128 -12.72 -16.85 -5.92
CA VAL A 128 -14.04 -16.25 -5.63
C VAL A 128 -14.33 -15.14 -6.64
N PRO A 129 -15.31 -15.31 -7.55
CA PRO A 129 -15.71 -14.27 -8.47
C PRO A 129 -16.45 -13.14 -7.75
N SER A 130 -16.35 -11.92 -8.28
CA SER A 130 -17.03 -10.74 -7.75
C SER A 130 -17.76 -9.97 -8.85
N ARG A 131 -18.54 -8.96 -8.46
CA ARG A 131 -19.14 -7.99 -9.38
C ARG A 131 -18.41 -6.66 -9.25
N LEU A 132 -18.21 -5.95 -10.37
CA LEU A 132 -17.27 -4.84 -10.43
C LEU A 132 -17.57 -3.73 -9.40
N ALA A 133 -18.81 -3.23 -9.36
CA ALA A 133 -19.17 -2.15 -8.43
C ALA A 133 -19.16 -2.61 -6.97
N SER A 134 -19.63 -3.83 -6.69
CA SER A 134 -19.57 -4.43 -5.35
C SER A 134 -18.14 -4.63 -4.87
N HIS A 135 -17.25 -5.08 -5.76
CA HIS A 135 -15.83 -5.21 -5.48
C HIS A 135 -15.21 -3.87 -5.15
N ALA A 136 -15.40 -2.85 -6.00
CA ALA A 136 -14.84 -1.53 -5.77
C ALA A 136 -15.30 -0.91 -4.43
N ARG A 137 -16.58 -1.07 -4.05
CA ARG A 137 -17.13 -0.62 -2.76
C ARG A 137 -16.58 -1.39 -1.55
N SER A 138 -16.10 -2.61 -1.76
CA SER A 138 -15.51 -3.44 -0.71
C SER A 138 -14.07 -3.07 -0.39
N LEU A 139 -13.40 -2.32 -1.27
CA LEU A 139 -12.02 -1.92 -1.08
C LEU A 139 -11.88 -0.96 0.11
N ARG A 140 -10.87 -1.21 0.95
CA ARG A 140 -10.41 -0.32 2.00
C ARG A 140 -8.91 -0.09 1.83
N PRO A 141 -8.51 0.92 1.04
CA PRO A 141 -7.13 1.35 0.96
C PRO A 141 -6.56 1.62 2.34
N PHE A 142 -5.37 1.07 2.59
CA PHE A 142 -4.67 1.26 3.86
C PHE A 142 -3.21 1.66 3.65
N ASP A 143 -2.59 1.37 2.49
CA ASP A 143 -1.26 1.87 2.11
C ASP A 143 -1.38 2.83 0.91
N LEU A 144 -1.28 4.14 1.17
CA LEU A 144 -1.50 5.21 0.19
C LEU A 144 -0.17 5.78 -0.33
N PHE A 145 0.68 4.91 -0.86
CA PHE A 145 2.03 5.26 -1.31
C PHE A 145 2.09 6.02 -2.65
N SER A 146 0.97 6.17 -3.37
CA SER A 146 0.84 6.98 -4.58
C SER A 146 -0.59 7.54 -4.76
N ASP A 147 -0.69 8.65 -5.49
CA ASP A 147 -1.93 9.23 -6.01
C ASP A 147 -2.74 8.29 -6.91
N VAL A 148 -2.08 7.34 -7.58
CA VAL A 148 -2.71 6.38 -8.49
C VAL A 148 -2.72 4.98 -7.89
N GLN A 149 -1.57 4.51 -7.37
CA GLN A 149 -1.45 3.15 -6.83
C GLN A 149 -1.52 3.09 -5.31
N LYS A 150 -2.18 2.05 -4.82
CA LYS A 150 -2.47 1.84 -3.40
C LYS A 150 -2.45 0.35 -3.08
N ALA A 151 -2.38 -0.01 -1.80
CA ALA A 151 -2.81 -1.34 -1.36
C ALA A 151 -4.07 -1.24 -0.52
N ALA A 152 -4.95 -2.21 -0.70
CA ALA A 152 -6.26 -2.23 -0.06
C ALA A 152 -6.61 -3.61 0.46
N TRP A 153 -7.38 -3.64 1.54
CA TRP A 153 -8.14 -4.82 1.92
C TRP A 153 -9.39 -4.92 1.04
N VAL A 154 -9.78 -6.15 0.72
CA VAL A 154 -11.09 -6.43 0.11
C VAL A 154 -12.01 -6.96 1.20
N LEU A 155 -12.88 -6.09 1.74
CA LEU A 155 -13.75 -6.50 2.83
C LEU A 155 -14.80 -7.50 2.35
N SER A 156 -14.91 -8.60 3.07
CA SER A 156 -15.97 -9.58 2.87
C SER A 156 -16.71 -9.77 4.19
N PRO A 157 -18.05 -9.73 4.21
CA PRO A 157 -18.81 -9.89 5.44
C PRO A 157 -18.42 -11.18 6.19
N GLY A 158 -18.11 -11.05 7.49
CA GLY A 158 -17.79 -12.19 8.35
C GLY A 158 -16.35 -12.69 8.25
N SER A 159 -15.47 -11.99 7.53
CA SER A 159 -14.04 -12.31 7.45
C SER A 159 -13.19 -11.28 8.19
N GLY A 160 -12.50 -11.73 9.23
CA GLY A 160 -11.51 -10.94 9.97
C GLY A 160 -10.13 -10.89 9.32
N ASP A 161 -9.90 -11.68 8.26
CA ASP A 161 -8.65 -11.77 7.51
C ASP A 161 -8.90 -11.42 6.03
N PRO A 162 -9.24 -10.15 5.71
CA PRO A 162 -9.49 -9.78 4.32
C PRO A 162 -8.21 -9.88 3.50
N PRO A 163 -8.32 -10.31 2.24
CA PRO A 163 -7.18 -10.33 1.33
C PRO A 163 -6.66 -8.91 1.07
N VAL A 164 -5.35 -8.81 0.90
CA VAL A 164 -4.66 -7.61 0.44
C VAL A 164 -4.42 -7.70 -1.05
N VAL A 165 -4.75 -6.62 -1.77
CA VAL A 165 -4.49 -6.43 -3.20
C VAL A 165 -3.76 -5.13 -3.46
N LEU A 166 -2.99 -5.10 -4.54
CA LEU A 166 -2.44 -3.88 -5.12
C LEU A 166 -3.47 -3.29 -6.08
N LEU A 167 -3.64 -1.98 -6.02
CA LEU A 167 -4.46 -1.21 -6.93
C LEU A 167 -3.54 -0.48 -7.91
N GLU A 168 -3.68 -0.74 -9.21
CA GLU A 168 -2.83 -0.16 -10.25
C GLU A 168 -3.32 1.19 -10.76
N ASP A 169 -4.64 1.39 -10.72
CA ASP A 169 -5.32 2.60 -11.18
C ASP A 169 -6.60 2.78 -10.35
N TYR A 170 -6.47 3.53 -9.25
CA TYR A 170 -7.55 3.80 -8.29
C TYR A 170 -8.18 2.54 -7.72
N SER A 171 -9.31 2.04 -8.25
CA SER A 171 -9.99 0.82 -7.79
C SER A 171 -9.59 -0.45 -8.56
N ASN A 172 -8.76 -0.35 -9.59
CA ASN A 172 -8.43 -1.52 -10.42
C ASN A 172 -7.47 -2.47 -9.69
N SER A 173 -7.96 -3.65 -9.33
CA SER A 173 -7.20 -4.71 -8.68
C SER A 173 -7.19 -6.04 -9.45
N GLY A 174 -7.65 -6.06 -10.71
CA GLY A 174 -7.85 -7.30 -11.47
C GLY A 174 -6.56 -8.06 -11.76
N ASP A 175 -5.44 -7.34 -11.74
CA ASP A 175 -4.14 -7.86 -12.09
C ASP A 175 -3.30 -8.19 -10.85
N SER A 176 -3.87 -7.98 -9.66
CA SER A 176 -3.19 -8.26 -8.40
C SER A 176 -3.28 -9.74 -8.01
N ARG A 177 -2.15 -10.30 -7.58
CA ARG A 177 -2.11 -11.44 -6.66
C ARG A 177 -2.74 -11.05 -5.32
N VAL A 178 -3.15 -12.06 -4.57
CA VAL A 178 -3.76 -11.89 -3.26
C VAL A 178 -2.73 -12.23 -2.18
N LEU A 179 -2.58 -11.35 -1.18
CA LEU A 179 -1.75 -11.60 0.00
C LEU A 179 -2.58 -11.59 1.29
N ARG A 180 -2.01 -12.18 2.35
CA ARG A 180 -2.40 -11.84 3.72
C ARG A 180 -1.72 -10.53 4.15
N PHE A 181 -2.32 -9.83 5.11
CA PHE A 181 -1.76 -8.59 5.63
C PHE A 181 -0.35 -8.75 6.21
N GLY A 182 -0.10 -9.83 6.98
CA GLY A 182 1.23 -10.12 7.51
C GLY A 182 2.29 -10.24 6.41
N ASP A 183 2.00 -10.98 5.35
CA ASP A 183 2.90 -11.18 4.22
C ASP A 183 3.15 -9.87 3.43
N TYR A 184 2.13 -9.01 3.35
CA TYR A 184 2.29 -7.67 2.78
C TYR A 184 3.24 -6.81 3.62
N LEU A 185 3.15 -6.83 4.94
CA LEU A 185 4.09 -6.09 5.82
C LEU A 185 5.52 -6.60 5.64
N GLU A 186 5.73 -7.90 5.46
CA GLU A 186 7.05 -8.46 5.16
C GLU A 186 7.60 -7.94 3.83
N LEU A 187 6.76 -7.88 2.79
CA LEU A 187 7.12 -7.27 1.51
C LEU A 187 7.57 -5.82 1.70
N LEU A 188 6.82 -5.02 2.47
CA LEU A 188 7.19 -3.63 2.76
C LEU A 188 8.54 -3.52 3.46
N LEU A 189 8.81 -4.36 4.44
CA LEU A 189 10.06 -4.38 5.19
C LEU A 189 11.25 -4.89 4.36
N LYS A 190 10.99 -5.78 3.39
CA LYS A 190 12.03 -6.30 2.49
C LYS A 190 12.44 -5.25 1.46
N TYR A 191 11.48 -4.52 0.90
CA TYR A 191 11.69 -3.61 -0.22
C TYR A 191 11.59 -2.13 0.15
N HIS A 192 11.46 -1.81 1.44
CA HIS A 192 11.39 -0.47 2.01
C HIS A 192 10.38 0.44 1.29
N GLY A 193 9.24 -0.12 0.91
CA GLY A 193 8.18 0.62 0.24
C GLY A 193 8.46 1.03 -1.21
N GLN A 194 9.40 0.38 -1.91
CA GLN A 194 9.58 0.60 -3.35
C GLN A 194 8.38 0.07 -4.15
N TYR A 195 7.65 0.95 -4.87
CA TYR A 195 6.55 0.53 -5.74
C TYR A 195 6.93 -0.50 -6.80
N PRO A 196 8.04 -0.35 -7.56
CA PRO A 196 8.41 -1.33 -8.58
C PRO A 196 8.59 -2.75 -8.02
N SER A 197 9.03 -2.87 -6.77
CA SER A 197 9.15 -4.16 -6.09
C SER A 197 7.80 -4.72 -5.65
N ARG A 198 6.84 -3.86 -5.22
CA ARG A 198 5.43 -4.27 -5.02
C ARG A 198 4.84 -4.80 -6.33
N ALA A 199 4.96 -4.01 -7.40
CA ALA A 199 4.45 -4.33 -8.73
C ALA A 199 5.03 -5.66 -9.24
N ALA A 200 6.36 -5.82 -9.21
CA ALA A 200 7.02 -7.04 -9.66
C ALA A 200 6.58 -8.30 -8.90
N PHE A 201 6.23 -8.15 -7.62
CA PHE A 201 5.80 -9.29 -6.81
C PHE A 201 4.29 -9.57 -6.95
N LEU A 202 3.46 -8.53 -7.05
CA LEU A 202 2.00 -8.62 -6.98
C LEU A 202 1.31 -8.64 -8.34
N LEU A 203 1.94 -8.19 -9.42
CA LEU A 203 1.29 -8.04 -10.74
C LEU A 203 1.70 -9.12 -11.75
N ASP A 204 2.11 -10.28 -11.26
CA ASP A 204 2.54 -11.39 -12.12
C ASP A 204 1.36 -12.01 -12.90
N TYR A 205 1.38 -11.81 -14.21
CA TYR A 205 0.32 -12.18 -15.15
C TYR A 205 -0.19 -13.64 -15.05
N PRO A 206 0.66 -14.68 -14.96
CA PRO A 206 0.20 -16.07 -14.91
C PRO A 206 -0.49 -16.46 -13.59
N SER A 207 -0.52 -15.60 -12.57
CA SER A 207 -1.04 -15.94 -11.23
C SER A 207 -1.96 -14.87 -10.62
N ARG A 208 -2.51 -13.97 -11.46
CA ARG A 208 -3.49 -12.95 -11.07
C ARG A 208 -4.65 -13.54 -10.28
N GLY A 209 -5.08 -12.83 -9.25
CA GLY A 209 -6.16 -13.26 -8.36
C GLY A 209 -5.80 -14.43 -7.44
N THR A 210 -4.70 -15.15 -7.67
CA THR A 210 -4.31 -16.29 -6.83
C THR A 210 -3.71 -15.82 -5.52
N ARG A 211 -4.07 -16.47 -4.41
CA ARG A 211 -3.42 -16.25 -3.13
C ARG A 211 -1.99 -16.76 -3.15
N VAL A 212 -1.07 -15.91 -2.70
CA VAL A 212 0.33 -16.26 -2.49
C VAL A 212 0.59 -16.29 -0.99
N ASP A 213 1.03 -17.43 -0.48
CA ASP A 213 1.55 -17.53 0.88
C ASP A 213 3.04 -17.18 0.86
N ALA A 214 3.39 -16.04 1.46
CA ALA A 214 4.76 -15.57 1.56
C ALA A 214 5.05 -15.22 3.03
N PRO A 215 5.12 -16.24 3.92
CA PRO A 215 5.42 -16.00 5.31
C PRO A 215 6.83 -15.45 5.46
N ARG A 216 7.16 -14.93 6.66
CA ARG A 216 8.49 -14.40 6.96
C ARG A 216 9.66 -15.28 6.49
N SER A 217 9.57 -16.60 6.66
CA SER A 217 10.61 -17.54 6.22
C SER A 217 10.88 -17.51 4.73
N TYR A 218 9.89 -17.17 3.89
CA TYR A 218 10.09 -16.95 2.46
C TYR A 218 11.00 -15.73 2.23
N TRP A 219 10.70 -14.61 2.87
CA TRP A 219 11.44 -13.35 2.68
C TRP A 219 12.88 -13.40 3.20
N GLU A 220 13.13 -14.18 4.25
CA GLU A 220 14.45 -14.43 4.82
C GLU A 220 15.38 -15.23 3.89
N THR A 221 14.82 -16.00 2.94
CA THR A 221 15.63 -16.71 1.93
C THR A 221 16.11 -15.80 0.79
N LEU A 222 15.48 -14.64 0.61
CA LEU A 222 15.84 -13.72 -0.45
C LEU A 222 17.08 -12.91 -0.05
N ALA A 223 17.98 -12.68 -1.00
CA ALA A 223 19.14 -11.83 -0.77
C ALA A 223 18.74 -10.42 -0.28
N GLU A 224 19.62 -9.80 0.51
CA GLU A 224 19.49 -8.37 0.81
C GLU A 224 19.61 -7.55 -0.47
N ILE A 225 18.92 -6.42 -0.49
CA ILE A 225 18.76 -5.60 -1.68
C ILE A 225 19.59 -4.34 -1.54
N ASP A 226 20.38 -4.01 -2.56
CA ASP A 226 20.97 -2.69 -2.67
C ASP A 226 19.90 -1.68 -3.08
N LEU A 227 19.46 -0.87 -2.10
CA LEU A 227 18.35 0.06 -2.22
C LEU A 227 18.59 1.14 -3.26
N ALA A 228 19.79 1.72 -3.28
CA ALA A 228 20.15 2.80 -4.18
C ALA A 228 20.28 2.28 -5.62
N ALA A 229 20.97 1.15 -5.80
CA ALA A 229 21.11 0.53 -7.12
C ALA A 229 19.75 0.14 -7.70
N ARG A 230 18.87 -0.48 -6.88
CA ARG A 230 17.55 -0.93 -7.33
C ARG A 230 16.59 0.24 -7.60
N ALA A 231 16.68 1.32 -6.83
CA ALA A 231 15.88 2.52 -7.09
C ALA A 231 16.27 3.17 -8.44
N LEU A 232 17.57 3.26 -8.73
CA LEU A 232 18.07 3.82 -9.99
C LEU A 232 17.67 2.97 -11.20
N THR A 233 17.81 1.64 -11.14
CA THR A 233 17.39 0.76 -12.24
C THR A 233 15.88 0.83 -12.48
N ASN A 234 15.09 1.00 -11.41
CA ASN A 234 13.64 1.09 -11.55
C ASN A 234 13.18 2.47 -12.02
N GLY A 235 13.94 3.54 -11.78
CA GLY A 235 13.66 4.87 -12.32
C GLY A 235 13.64 4.88 -13.85
N GLU A 236 14.50 4.09 -14.49
CA GLU A 236 14.50 3.90 -15.96
C GLU A 236 13.24 3.16 -16.45
N VAL A 237 12.76 2.19 -15.68
CA VAL A 237 11.54 1.41 -15.99
C VAL A 237 10.26 2.23 -15.75
N ALA A 238 10.20 2.99 -14.65
CA ALA A 238 9.07 3.86 -14.31
C ALA A 238 8.92 5.02 -15.30
N ALA A 239 10.02 5.59 -15.80
CA ALA A 239 9.99 6.59 -16.87
C ALA A 239 9.36 6.03 -18.16
N THR A 240 9.58 4.75 -18.45
CA THR A 240 9.02 4.05 -19.60
C THR A 240 7.51 3.78 -19.45
N PHE A 241 7.07 3.42 -18.25
CA PHE A 241 5.64 3.23 -17.92
C PHE A 241 4.86 4.56 -17.92
N THR A 242 5.46 5.63 -17.40
CA THR A 242 4.84 6.97 -17.37
C THR A 242 4.66 7.53 -18.79
N ALA A 243 5.56 7.20 -19.74
CA ALA A 243 5.42 7.57 -21.14
C ALA A 243 4.27 6.85 -21.87
N HIS A 244 3.79 5.71 -21.35
CA HIS A 244 2.65 4.97 -21.92
C HIS A 244 1.29 5.42 -21.37
N MET A 245 1.27 6.19 -20.28
CA MET A 245 0.08 6.86 -19.77
C MET A 245 -0.06 8.19 -20.52
N GLY A 246 -0.90 8.22 -21.56
CA GLY A 246 -1.14 9.38 -22.41
C GLY A 246 -1.48 10.67 -21.64
N PRO A 247 -1.39 11.85 -22.28
CA PRO A 247 -1.46 13.14 -21.60
C PRO A 247 -2.73 13.28 -20.76
N LYS A 248 -2.56 13.72 -19.50
CA LYS A 248 -3.65 14.07 -18.57
C LYS A 248 -4.73 14.86 -19.32
N ALA A 249 -5.96 14.35 -19.29
CA ALA A 249 -7.11 15.07 -19.82
C ALA A 249 -7.19 16.46 -19.16
N PRO A 250 -7.40 17.54 -19.94
CA PRO A 250 -7.44 18.88 -19.38
C PRO A 250 -8.62 19.02 -18.42
N ARG A 251 -8.35 19.53 -17.21
CA ARG A 251 -9.39 19.94 -16.26
C ARG A 251 -10.30 20.94 -16.95
N ARG A 252 -11.60 20.63 -17.04
CA ARG A 252 -12.59 21.62 -17.50
C ARG A 252 -12.69 22.73 -16.46
N PRO A 253 -12.62 24.01 -16.86
CA PRO A 253 -12.93 25.10 -15.95
C PRO A 253 -14.43 25.09 -15.63
N SER A 254 -14.72 25.47 -14.38
CA SER A 254 -16.03 25.69 -13.77
C SER A 254 -16.97 26.57 -14.60
#